data_AF-F5XYW1-F1
#
_entry.id   AF-F5XYW1-F1
#
_cell.length_a   1.000
_cell.length_b   1.000
_cell.length_c   1.000
_cell.angle_alpha   90.00
_cell.angle_beta   90.00
_cell.angle_gamma   90.00
#
_symmetry.space_group_name_H-M   'P 1'
#
loop_
_entity.id
_entity.type
_entity.pdbx_description
1 polymer ?
#
loop_
_entity_poly.entity_id
_entity_poly.type
_entity_poly.pdbx_seq_one_letter_code
_entity_poly.pdbx_strand_id
1 'polypeptide(L)'
;MAQKQKPTSDDSKSGAPFADTIKESASQIWLAGLGAFAKAQQEGGKVFESLVKDGQTLQRKTQAAAEEKLSEASQRMASMAGDLSAKASGQWDKLETIFEERVSRALHRLGVPSSQDLATMAARIEELERTVARLSARRASAPRKTAVRPAARAAKPAAKRAPARKSA
;
A
#
# COMPACT_ATOMS: atom_id res chain seq x y z
N MET A 1 -41.89 -17.19 101.55
CA MET A 1 -40.91 -17.13 100.43
C MET A 1 -41.74 -17.16 99.16
N ALA A 2 -42.17 -16.00 98.64
CA ALA A 2 -41.51 -15.25 97.56
C ALA A 2 -41.26 -16.16 96.32
N GLN A 3 -41.77 -15.93 95.12
CA GLN A 3 -42.21 -14.70 94.48
C GLN A 3 -43.13 -15.06 93.30
N LYS A 4 -44.21 -14.30 93.15
CA LYS A 4 -45.23 -14.41 92.11
C LYS A 4 -44.86 -13.37 91.04
N GLN A 5 -44.45 -13.78 89.84
CA GLN A 5 -44.36 -12.88 88.69
C GLN A 5 -44.81 -13.59 87.42
N LYS A 6 -46.00 -13.19 86.96
CA LYS A 6 -46.57 -13.48 85.65
C LYS A 6 -46.41 -12.18 84.85
N PRO A 7 -45.70 -12.15 83.70
CA PRO A 7 -45.67 -10.96 82.88
C PRO A 7 -47.06 -10.79 82.27
N THR A 8 -47.75 -9.73 82.69
CA THR A 8 -48.99 -9.26 82.07
C THR A 8 -48.67 -8.69 80.71
N SER A 9 -49.21 -9.30 79.68
CA SER A 9 -49.34 -8.72 78.34
C SER A 9 -50.20 -7.46 78.45
N ASP A 10 -49.58 -6.29 78.36
CA ASP A 10 -50.29 -5.05 78.09
C ASP A 10 -49.38 -4.09 77.33
N ASP A 11 -49.35 -4.23 76.00
CA ASP A 11 -48.67 -3.28 75.12
C ASP A 11 -49.45 -3.15 73.82
N SER A 12 -50.70 -2.67 73.94
CA SER A 12 -51.57 -2.44 72.79
C SER A 12 -52.27 -1.09 72.77
N LYS A 13 -51.69 -0.03 73.40
CA LYS A 13 -52.23 1.34 73.33
C LYS A 13 -51.22 2.51 73.39
N SER A 14 -50.01 2.37 72.82
CA SER A 14 -49.01 3.47 72.82
C SER A 14 -48.52 3.93 71.43
N GLY A 15 -49.02 3.35 70.33
CA GLY A 15 -48.48 3.61 68.97
C GLY A 15 -49.09 4.79 68.19
N ALA A 16 -50.22 5.36 68.61
CA ALA A 16 -50.97 6.34 67.81
C ALA A 16 -50.37 7.77 67.78
N PRO A 17 -49.98 8.42 68.90
CA PRO A 17 -49.51 9.81 68.86
C PRO A 17 -48.10 9.98 68.27
N PHE A 18 -47.29 8.92 68.29
CA PHE A 18 -45.93 8.92 67.73
C PHE A 18 -45.95 8.69 66.20
N ALA A 19 -46.86 7.85 65.70
CA ALA A 19 -47.02 7.63 64.27
C ALA A 19 -47.56 8.88 63.55
N ASP A 20 -48.50 9.60 64.18
CA ASP A 20 -49.07 10.83 63.62
C ASP A 20 -48.05 11.98 63.57
N THR A 21 -47.20 12.13 64.59
CA THR A 21 -46.13 13.16 64.61
C THR A 21 -45.00 12.88 63.62
N ILE A 22 -44.66 11.61 63.40
CA ILE A 22 -43.70 11.22 62.36
C ILE A 22 -44.28 11.47 60.96
N LYS A 23 -45.55 11.16 60.74
CA LYS A 23 -46.23 11.41 59.46
C LYS A 23 -46.31 12.92 59.16
N GLU A 24 -46.64 13.73 60.16
CA GLU A 24 -46.65 15.19 60.04
C GLU A 24 -45.25 15.73 59.72
N SER A 25 -44.23 15.28 60.45
CA SER A 25 -42.82 15.68 60.21
C SER A 25 -42.32 15.25 58.84
N ALA A 26 -42.66 14.02 58.40
CA ALA A 26 -42.33 13.52 57.07
C ALA A 26 -43.04 14.35 55.98
N SER A 27 -44.29 14.76 56.21
CA SER A 27 -45.02 15.64 55.29
C SER A 27 -44.38 17.03 55.19
N GLN A 28 -43.91 17.58 56.32
CA GLN A 28 -43.23 18.87 56.36
C GLN A 28 -41.86 18.80 55.68
N ILE A 29 -41.09 17.73 55.89
CA ILE A 29 -39.82 17.50 55.20
C ILE A 29 -40.05 17.34 53.69
N TRP A 30 -41.12 16.65 53.28
CA TRP A 30 -41.47 16.48 51.87
C TRP A 30 -41.87 17.81 51.22
N LEU A 31 -42.72 18.60 51.89
CA LEU A 31 -43.13 19.92 51.43
C LEU A 31 -41.95 20.90 51.38
N ALA A 32 -41.05 20.84 52.37
CA ALA A 32 -39.81 21.62 52.38
C ALA A 32 -38.86 21.17 51.25
N GLY A 33 -38.78 19.87 50.97
CA GLY A 33 -38.03 19.33 49.83
C GLY A 33 -38.57 19.81 48.49
N LEU A 34 -39.90 19.81 48.29
CA LEU A 34 -40.54 20.36 47.10
C LEU A 34 -40.38 21.89 46.99
N GLY A 35 -40.46 22.62 48.11
CA GLY A 35 -40.25 24.06 48.15
C GLY A 35 -38.80 24.46 47.82
N ALA A 36 -37.82 23.72 48.34
CA ALA A 36 -36.42 23.92 48.03
C ALA A 36 -36.10 23.57 46.56
N PHE A 37 -36.69 22.49 46.03
CA PHE A 37 -36.56 22.13 44.62
C PHE A 37 -37.17 23.19 43.70
N ALA A 38 -38.36 23.70 44.02
CA ALA A 38 -38.99 24.78 43.27
C ALA A 38 -38.16 26.07 43.31
N LYS A 39 -37.55 26.40 44.46
CA LYS A 39 -36.67 27.56 44.60
C LYS A 39 -35.36 27.40 43.83
N ALA A 40 -34.77 26.19 43.85
CA ALA A 40 -33.63 25.85 43.01
C ALA A 40 -33.97 25.89 41.52
N GLN A 41 -35.21 25.60 41.12
CA GLN A 41 -35.65 25.75 39.72
C GLN A 41 -35.78 27.23 39.32
N GLN A 42 -36.30 28.10 40.22
CA GLN A 42 -36.40 29.54 39.98
C GLN A 42 -35.03 30.24 39.96
N GLU A 43 -34.12 29.89 40.87
CA GLU A 43 -32.78 30.46 40.95
C GLU A 43 -31.81 29.79 39.96
N GLY A 44 -32.06 28.53 39.61
CA GLY A 44 -31.27 27.74 38.66
C GLY A 44 -31.34 28.25 37.24
N GLY A 45 -32.45 28.88 36.81
CA GLY A 45 -32.55 29.48 35.48
C GLY A 45 -31.52 30.58 35.22
N LYS A 46 -31.28 31.46 36.19
CA LYS A 46 -30.29 32.55 36.07
C LYS A 46 -28.85 32.04 36.09
N VAL A 47 -28.56 31.06 36.95
CA VAL A 47 -27.26 30.40 37.00
C VAL A 47 -27.00 29.59 35.72
N PHE A 48 -28.02 28.93 35.19
CA PHE A 48 -27.97 28.24 33.91
C PHE A 48 -27.71 29.21 32.76
N GLU A 49 -28.43 30.33 32.66
CA GLU A 49 -28.17 31.34 31.64
C GLU A 49 -26.75 31.93 31.74
N SER A 50 -26.24 32.14 32.95
CA SER A 50 -24.85 32.57 33.17
C SER A 50 -23.87 31.50 32.69
N LEU A 51 -24.05 30.25 33.10
CA LEU A 51 -23.21 29.13 32.69
C LEU A 51 -23.26 28.89 31.18
N VAL A 52 -24.41 29.11 30.53
CA VAL A 52 -24.56 29.02 29.07
C VAL A 52 -23.81 30.16 28.39
N LYS A 53 -23.89 31.40 28.89
CA LYS A 53 -23.08 32.52 28.37
C LYS A 53 -21.60 32.25 28.56
N ASP A 54 -21.19 31.81 29.74
CA ASP A 54 -19.80 31.47 30.04
C ASP A 54 -19.31 30.32 29.14
N GLY A 55 -20.14 29.29 28.94
CA GLY A 55 -19.88 28.19 28.01
C GLY A 55 -19.73 28.65 26.56
N GLN A 56 -20.60 29.55 26.08
CA GLN A 56 -20.47 30.13 24.74
C GLN A 56 -19.20 30.97 24.60
N THR A 57 -18.83 31.76 25.60
CA THR A 57 -17.58 32.54 25.57
C THR A 57 -16.35 31.64 25.61
N LEU A 58 -16.38 30.57 26.42
CA LEU A 58 -15.31 29.59 26.51
C LEU A 58 -15.18 28.77 25.23
N GLN A 59 -16.30 28.40 24.60
CA GLN A 59 -16.30 27.73 23.31
C GLN A 59 -15.71 28.63 22.22
N ARG A 60 -16.10 29.92 22.15
CA ARG A 60 -15.52 30.88 21.20
C ARG A 60 -14.02 31.07 21.42
N LYS A 61 -13.58 31.21 22.68
CA LYS A 61 -12.16 31.35 23.03
C LYS A 61 -11.37 30.08 22.69
N THR A 62 -11.92 28.91 23.01
CA THR A 62 -11.29 27.61 22.70
C THR A 62 -11.24 27.38 21.20
N GLN A 63 -12.28 27.74 20.45
CA GLN A 63 -12.30 27.64 19.00
C GLN A 63 -11.24 28.57 18.37
N ALA A 64 -11.17 29.83 18.80
CA ALA A 64 -10.16 30.77 18.30
C ALA A 64 -8.73 30.28 18.61
N ALA A 65 -8.48 29.81 19.83
CA ALA A 65 -7.19 29.24 20.21
C ALA A 65 -6.87 27.95 19.45
N ALA A 66 -7.87 27.09 19.20
CA ALA A 66 -7.70 25.87 18.41
C ALA A 66 -7.43 26.18 16.93
N GLU A 67 -8.12 27.16 16.35
CA GLU A 67 -7.89 27.64 14.98
C GLU A 67 -6.48 28.23 14.83
N GLU A 68 -6.02 29.03 15.80
CA GLU A 68 -4.65 29.55 15.83
C GLU A 68 -3.62 28.41 15.93
N LYS A 69 -3.83 27.46 16.86
CA LYS A 69 -2.93 26.31 17.04
C LYS A 69 -2.91 25.38 15.84
N LEU A 70 -4.06 25.16 15.21
CA LEU A 70 -4.19 24.34 14.01
C LEU A 70 -3.52 25.03 12.82
N SER A 71 -3.71 26.35 12.66
CA SER A 71 -3.02 27.13 11.62
C SER A 71 -1.51 27.10 11.83
N GLU A 72 -1.04 27.25 13.06
CA GLU A 72 0.39 27.24 13.41
C GLU A 72 1.00 25.84 13.17
N ALA A 73 0.30 24.78 13.56
CA ALA A 73 0.70 23.39 13.31
C ALA A 73 0.65 23.06 11.81
N SER A 74 -0.38 23.50 11.10
CA SER A 74 -0.50 23.33 9.65
C SER A 74 0.62 24.04 8.91
N GLN A 75 0.95 25.28 9.30
CA GLN A 75 2.07 26.03 8.73
C GLN A 75 3.40 25.34 9.00
N ARG A 76 3.64 24.87 10.23
CA ARG A 76 4.85 24.08 10.56
C ARG A 76 4.91 22.78 9.77
N MET A 77 3.80 22.07 9.64
CA MET A 77 3.72 20.85 8.85
C MET A 77 3.95 21.11 7.36
N ALA A 78 3.39 22.18 6.81
CA ALA A 78 3.60 22.59 5.43
C ALA A 78 5.08 22.94 5.18
N SER A 79 5.73 23.68 6.09
CA SER A 79 7.15 23.98 6.00
C SER A 79 8.01 22.72 6.09
N MET A 80 7.73 21.84 7.07
CA MET A 80 8.46 20.58 7.21
C MET A 80 8.24 19.64 6.02
N ALA A 81 7.02 19.59 5.47
CA ALA A 81 6.71 18.83 4.27
C ALA A 81 7.43 19.42 3.04
N GLY A 82 7.54 20.76 2.94
CA GLY A 82 8.32 21.42 1.90
C GLY A 82 9.81 21.10 1.99
N ASP A 83 10.40 21.20 3.18
CA ASP A 83 11.81 20.88 3.43
C ASP A 83 12.11 19.39 3.25
N LEU A 84 11.22 18.53 3.73
CA LEU A 84 11.33 17.08 3.56
C LEU A 84 11.13 16.71 2.09
N SER A 85 10.16 17.30 1.38
CA SER A 85 9.98 17.08 -0.05
C SER A 85 11.22 17.51 -0.81
N ALA A 86 11.77 18.70 -0.55
CA ALA A 86 12.96 19.18 -1.25
C ALA A 86 14.20 18.29 -1.00
N LYS A 87 14.40 17.83 0.25
CA LYS A 87 15.48 16.87 0.58
C LYS A 87 15.19 15.45 0.09
N ALA A 88 13.92 15.06 0.06
CA ALA A 88 13.49 13.74 -0.39
C ALA A 88 13.45 13.66 -1.91
N SER A 89 13.32 14.75 -2.68
CA SER A 89 13.35 14.70 -4.15
C SER A 89 14.60 13.97 -4.66
N GLY A 90 15.78 14.26 -4.08
CA GLY A 90 17.00 13.52 -4.43
C GLY A 90 17.03 12.06 -3.92
N GLN A 91 16.22 11.71 -2.91
CA GLN A 91 16.01 10.32 -2.50
C GLN A 91 14.94 9.64 -3.36
N TRP A 92 13.99 10.38 -3.90
CA TRP A 92 12.98 9.91 -4.85
C TRP A 92 13.63 9.52 -6.17
N ASP A 93 14.62 10.26 -6.67
CA ASP A 93 15.41 9.85 -7.84
C ASP A 93 16.13 8.51 -7.61
N LYS A 94 16.63 8.29 -6.38
CA LYS A 94 17.25 7.00 -6.00
C LYS A 94 16.22 5.88 -5.86
N LEU A 95 15.02 6.19 -5.38
CA LEU A 95 13.89 5.26 -5.35
C LEU A 95 13.37 4.95 -6.74
N GLU A 96 13.38 5.90 -7.68
CA GLU A 96 13.06 5.69 -9.09
C GLU A 96 14.04 4.69 -9.70
N THR A 97 15.35 4.89 -9.47
CA THR A 97 16.38 3.94 -9.92
C THR A 97 16.17 2.54 -9.33
N ILE A 98 15.88 2.43 -8.02
CA ILE A 98 15.65 1.13 -7.35
C ILE A 98 14.33 0.50 -7.82
N PHE A 99 13.29 1.31 -8.02
CA PHE A 99 12.01 0.86 -8.53
C PHE A 99 12.17 0.33 -9.95
N GLU A 100 12.89 1.04 -10.81
CA GLU A 100 13.19 0.62 -12.17
C GLU A 100 14.03 -0.68 -12.17
N GLU A 101 15.01 -0.81 -11.27
CA GLU A 101 15.79 -2.06 -11.08
C GLU A 101 14.92 -3.23 -10.57
N ARG A 102 13.89 -2.95 -9.78
CA ARG A 102 12.95 -3.97 -9.26
C ARG A 102 11.89 -4.34 -10.30
N VAL A 103 11.35 -3.37 -11.02
CA VAL A 103 10.40 -3.57 -12.13
C VAL A 103 11.08 -4.30 -13.27
N SER A 104 12.28 -3.87 -13.68
CA SER A 104 13.06 -4.58 -14.69
C SER A 104 13.36 -6.02 -14.25
N ARG A 105 13.75 -6.28 -13.00
CA ARG A 105 13.94 -7.66 -12.50
C ARG A 105 12.66 -8.47 -12.48
N ALA A 106 11.52 -7.87 -12.16
CA ALA A 106 10.23 -8.54 -12.21
C ALA A 106 9.83 -8.89 -13.65
N LEU A 107 10.01 -7.95 -14.58
CA LEU A 107 9.76 -8.15 -16.01
C LEU A 107 10.67 -9.22 -16.62
N HIS A 108 11.97 -9.22 -16.29
CA HIS A 108 12.89 -10.29 -16.71
C HIS A 108 12.47 -11.66 -16.17
N ARG A 109 12.02 -11.74 -14.91
CA ARG A 109 11.50 -12.99 -14.33
C ARG A 109 10.20 -13.46 -15.00
N LEU A 110 9.41 -12.54 -15.53
CA LEU A 110 8.22 -12.82 -16.32
C LEU A 110 8.53 -13.12 -17.81
N GLY A 111 9.82 -13.12 -18.19
CA GLY A 111 10.25 -13.47 -19.55
C GLY A 111 10.21 -12.31 -20.54
N VAL A 112 10.11 -11.06 -20.08
CA VAL A 112 10.23 -9.88 -20.94
C VAL A 112 11.72 -9.51 -21.06
N PRO A 113 12.35 -9.69 -22.24
CA PRO A 113 13.76 -9.36 -22.44
C PRO A 113 14.01 -7.85 -22.46
N SER A 114 15.18 -7.41 -22.00
CA SER A 114 15.54 -5.98 -22.00
C SER A 114 15.92 -5.46 -23.39
N SER A 115 15.95 -4.13 -23.53
CA SER A 115 16.43 -3.47 -24.75
C SER A 115 17.90 -3.80 -25.07
N GLN A 116 18.76 -3.98 -24.07
CA GLN A 116 20.15 -4.37 -24.26
C GLN A 116 20.28 -5.81 -24.77
N ASP A 117 19.43 -6.71 -24.30
CA ASP A 117 19.39 -8.09 -24.78
C ASP A 117 18.97 -8.13 -26.26
N LEU A 118 17.94 -7.36 -26.62
CA LEU A 118 17.48 -7.21 -28.00
C LEU A 118 18.59 -6.64 -28.90
N ALA A 119 19.31 -5.61 -28.45
CA ALA A 119 20.41 -5.02 -29.19
C ALA A 119 21.57 -6.02 -29.40
N THR A 120 21.91 -6.79 -28.36
CA THR A 120 22.95 -7.82 -28.43
C THR A 120 22.55 -8.95 -29.39
N MET A 121 21.27 -9.37 -29.36
CA MET A 121 20.75 -10.37 -30.30
C MET A 121 20.75 -9.84 -31.73
N ALA A 122 20.34 -8.59 -31.96
CA ALA A 122 20.36 -7.97 -33.28
C ALA A 122 21.78 -7.92 -33.87
N ALA A 123 22.77 -7.52 -33.08
CA ALA A 123 24.17 -7.52 -33.51
C ALA A 123 24.69 -8.93 -33.86
N ARG A 124 24.30 -9.94 -33.08
CA ARG A 124 24.64 -11.34 -33.39
C ARG A 124 23.98 -11.81 -34.68
N ILE A 125 22.73 -11.44 -34.92
CA ILE A 125 21.98 -11.79 -36.14
C ILE A 125 22.69 -11.20 -37.36
N GLU A 126 23.09 -9.92 -37.33
CA GLU A 126 23.85 -9.33 -38.45
C GLU A 126 25.15 -10.08 -38.76
N GLU A 127 25.91 -10.50 -37.74
CA GLU A 127 27.16 -11.24 -37.96
C GLU A 127 26.91 -12.65 -38.53
N LEU A 128 25.84 -13.30 -38.06
CA LEU A 128 25.37 -14.56 -38.60
C LEU A 128 24.92 -14.41 -40.06
N GLU A 129 24.16 -13.37 -40.39
CA GLU A 129 23.74 -13.05 -41.75
C GLU A 129 24.94 -12.82 -42.67
N ARG A 130 25.94 -12.06 -42.24
CA ARG A 130 27.21 -11.88 -43.00
C ARG A 130 27.94 -13.19 -43.23
N THR A 131 27.93 -14.08 -42.25
CA THR A 131 28.60 -15.39 -42.36
C THR A 131 27.85 -16.34 -43.29
N VAL A 132 26.52 -16.37 -43.21
CA VAL A 132 25.65 -17.13 -44.11
C VAL A 132 25.75 -16.60 -45.54
N ALA A 133 25.76 -15.28 -45.74
CA ALA A 133 25.96 -14.67 -47.05
C ALA A 133 27.31 -15.07 -47.67
N ARG A 134 28.40 -15.02 -46.89
CA ARG A 134 29.72 -15.48 -47.33
C ARG A 134 29.75 -16.97 -47.70
N LEU A 135 29.14 -17.82 -46.88
CA LEU A 135 29.05 -19.26 -47.15
C LEU A 135 28.20 -19.58 -48.38
N SER A 136 27.10 -18.85 -48.57
CA SER A 136 26.19 -19.01 -49.71
C SER A 136 26.85 -18.56 -51.01
N ALA A 137 27.55 -17.42 -50.99
CA ALA A 137 28.35 -16.95 -52.12
C ALA A 137 29.45 -17.95 -52.50
N ARG A 138 30.13 -18.53 -51.50
CA ARG A 138 31.16 -19.57 -51.73
C ARG A 138 30.57 -20.84 -52.34
N ARG A 139 29.38 -21.27 -51.91
CA ARG A 139 28.68 -22.44 -52.46
C ARG A 139 28.14 -22.22 -53.87
N ALA A 140 27.68 -20.99 -54.18
CA ALA A 140 27.28 -20.61 -55.53
C ALA A 140 28.46 -20.52 -56.52
N SER A 141 29.68 -20.26 -56.03
CA SER A 141 30.90 -20.21 -56.85
C SER A 141 31.59 -21.57 -57.07
N ALA A 142 31.07 -22.67 -56.49
CA ALA A 142 31.67 -23.99 -56.69
C ALA A 142 31.49 -24.44 -58.15
N PRO A 143 32.58 -24.69 -58.91
CA PRO A 143 32.46 -25.03 -60.32
C PRO A 143 31.79 -26.40 -60.44
N ARG A 144 30.63 -26.44 -61.11
CA ARG A 144 29.98 -27.69 -61.51
C ARG A 144 30.93 -28.39 -62.48
N LYS A 145 31.75 -29.32 -61.98
CA LYS A 145 32.64 -30.14 -62.81
C LYS A 145 31.78 -30.94 -63.80
N THR A 146 31.72 -30.46 -65.04
CA THR A 146 31.35 -31.28 -66.19
C THR A 146 32.38 -32.39 -66.29
N ALA A 147 31.96 -33.63 -66.03
CA ALA A 147 32.77 -34.81 -66.20
C ALA A 147 33.10 -34.98 -67.70
N VAL A 148 34.30 -34.56 -68.11
CA VAL A 148 34.88 -34.97 -69.40
C VAL A 148 35.65 -36.26 -69.17
N ARG A 149 35.14 -37.34 -69.76
CA ARG A 149 35.73 -38.68 -69.80
C ARG A 149 37.09 -38.63 -70.52
N PRO A 150 38.18 -39.23 -70.01
CA PRO A 150 39.45 -39.21 -70.71
C PRO A 150 39.42 -40.25 -71.85
N ALA A 151 39.51 -39.79 -73.10
CA ALA A 151 39.81 -40.64 -74.24
C ALA A 151 41.33 -40.85 -74.32
N ALA A 152 41.73 -42.11 -74.44
CA ALA A 152 43.11 -42.56 -74.41
C ALA A 152 43.97 -41.99 -75.56
N ARG A 153 45.10 -41.41 -75.15
CA ARG A 153 46.43 -41.36 -75.78
C ARG A 153 46.56 -41.93 -77.21
N ALA A 154 46.67 -41.05 -78.20
CA ALA A 154 47.18 -41.38 -79.54
C ALA A 154 48.67 -40.99 -79.65
N ALA A 155 49.53 -41.97 -79.89
CA ALA A 155 50.95 -41.79 -80.17
C ALA A 155 51.18 -41.52 -81.67
N LYS A 156 52.24 -40.76 -81.95
CA LYS A 156 52.68 -40.18 -83.25
C LYS A 156 52.88 -41.21 -84.39
N PRO A 157 52.73 -40.83 -85.67
CA PRO A 157 53.08 -41.69 -86.80
C PRO A 157 54.54 -41.47 -87.26
N ALA A 158 55.26 -42.56 -87.54
CA ALA A 158 56.52 -42.54 -88.27
C ALA A 158 56.55 -43.67 -89.32
N ALA A 159 56.81 -43.25 -90.57
CA ALA A 159 57.49 -43.94 -91.68
C ALA A 159 56.95 -45.28 -92.27
N LYS A 160 56.41 -45.15 -93.49
CA LYS A 160 56.70 -45.88 -94.75
C LYS A 160 56.97 -47.41 -94.77
N ARG A 161 56.10 -48.07 -95.56
CA ARG A 161 56.32 -49.14 -96.58
C ARG A 161 57.03 -50.44 -96.18
N ALA A 162 56.32 -51.57 -96.33
CA ALA A 162 56.50 -52.63 -97.35
C ALA A 162 55.76 -53.93 -96.92
N PRO A 163 55.41 -54.84 -97.85
CA PRO A 163 54.20 -55.66 -97.70
C PRO A 163 54.44 -57.15 -97.48
N ALA A 164 53.32 -57.84 -97.24
CA ALA A 164 53.07 -59.27 -97.50
C ALA A 164 53.70 -60.22 -96.46
N ARG A 165 53.13 -61.39 -96.16
CA ARG A 165 52.25 -62.27 -96.94
C ARG A 165 51.74 -63.39 -96.02
N LYS A 166 50.50 -63.85 -96.27
CA LYS A 166 49.98 -65.25 -96.24
C LYS A 166 50.25 -66.11 -94.99
N SER A 167 49.24 -66.48 -94.18
CA SER A 167 48.10 -67.39 -94.41
C SER A 167 48.39 -68.84 -94.02
N ALA A 168 47.37 -69.46 -93.40
CA ALA A 168 47.20 -70.88 -93.09
C ALA A 168 48.03 -71.41 -91.92
#